data_AF-A0A519SM14-F1
#
_entry.id   AF-A0A519SM14-F1
#
_cell.length_a   1.000
_cell.length_b   1.000
_cell.length_c   1.000
_cell.angle_alpha   90.00
_cell.angle_beta   90.00
_cell.angle_gamma   90.00
#
_symmetry.space_group_name_H-M   'P 1'
#
loop_
_entity.id
_entity.type
_entity.pdbx_description
1 polymer ?
#
loop_
_entity_poly.entity_id
_entity_poly.type
_entity_poly.pdbx_seq_one_letter_code
_entity_poly.pdbx_strand_id
1 'polypeptide(L)'
;MWLLNRLFSRSPVVDCLQLLHTLLAEAITLGLPPTDVQNAKEMLDDDELILCFDIIANQFDSYDIEITQAFYDLLATTGQCLNVAPSTYCFNQELIRSSTHIPKPVRQQLASLLASLQS
;
A
#
# COMPACT_ATOMS: atom_id res chain seq x y z
N MET A 1 40.01 -11.64 28.32
CA MET A 1 39.37 -12.72 27.56
C MET A 1 37.86 -12.53 27.61
N TRP A 2 37.37 -11.51 26.88
CA TRP A 2 35.94 -11.17 26.78
C TRP A 2 35.52 -11.44 25.34
N LEU A 3 35.27 -12.71 25.04
CA LEU A 3 34.63 -13.13 23.80
C LEU A 3 33.42 -13.96 24.20
N LEU A 4 32.32 -13.72 23.48
CA LEU A 4 31.05 -14.46 23.50
C LEU A 4 30.02 -13.99 24.55
N ASN A 5 29.19 -13.00 24.16
CA ASN A 5 27.73 -13.04 24.36
C ASN A 5 27.04 -11.73 23.94
N ARG A 6 27.08 -11.38 22.66
CA ARG A 6 26.13 -10.42 22.05
C ARG A 6 25.76 -10.78 20.60
N LEU A 7 25.71 -12.07 20.30
CA LEU A 7 24.97 -12.57 19.14
C LEU A 7 23.77 -13.31 19.74
N PHE A 8 22.57 -13.06 19.22
CA PHE A 8 21.27 -13.54 19.72
C PHE A 8 20.57 -12.67 20.76
N SER A 9 20.22 -11.46 20.34
CA SER A 9 18.92 -10.88 20.68
C SER A 9 18.50 -9.90 19.58
N ARG A 10 18.44 -10.40 18.33
CA ARG A 10 17.61 -9.75 17.31
C ARG A 10 16.18 -10.21 17.59
N SER A 11 15.39 -9.33 18.20
CA SER A 11 13.94 -9.33 18.00
C SER A 11 13.68 -9.45 16.49
N PRO A 12 12.60 -10.08 15.99
CA PRO A 12 12.26 -10.03 14.57
C PRO A 12 11.78 -8.62 14.25
N VAL A 13 12.70 -7.66 14.25
CA VAL A 13 12.50 -6.34 13.67
C VAL A 13 12.47 -6.64 12.18
N VAL A 14 11.27 -6.76 11.64
CA VAL A 14 11.09 -6.83 10.20
C VAL A 14 11.70 -5.55 9.63
N ASP A 15 12.65 -5.70 8.72
CA ASP A 15 13.35 -4.56 8.12
C ASP A 15 12.36 -3.77 7.25
N CYS A 16 12.24 -2.45 7.49
CA CYS A 16 11.32 -1.60 6.73
C CYS A 16 11.63 -1.63 5.24
N LEU A 17 12.90 -1.78 4.87
CA LEU A 17 13.31 -1.90 3.47
C LEU A 17 12.76 -3.19 2.85
N GLN A 18 12.82 -4.31 3.57
CA GLN A 18 12.28 -5.59 3.13
C GLN A 18 10.75 -5.54 3.00
N LEU A 19 10.07 -4.87 3.92
CA LEU A 19 8.62 -4.64 3.84
C LEU A 19 8.26 -3.83 2.59
N LEU A 20 9.02 -2.78 2.30
CA LEU A 20 8.77 -1.91 1.16
C LEU A 20 9.02 -2.62 -0.18
N HIS A 21 10.07 -3.42 -0.30
CA HIS A 21 10.27 -4.30 -1.47
C HIS A 21 9.12 -5.28 -1.66
N THR A 22 8.64 -5.86 -0.56
CA THR A 22 7.53 -6.82 -0.59
C THR A 22 6.23 -6.11 -1.01
N LEU A 23 5.97 -4.93 -0.45
CA LEU A 23 4.82 -4.09 -0.81
C LEU A 23 4.85 -3.72 -2.30
N LEU A 24 6.00 -3.33 -2.85
CA LEU A 24 6.15 -3.02 -4.26
C LEU A 24 5.93 -4.25 -5.17
N ALA A 25 6.42 -5.42 -4.76
CA ALA A 25 6.20 -6.66 -5.50
C ALA A 25 4.71 -7.06 -5.55
N GLU A 26 3.99 -6.92 -4.43
CA GLU A 26 2.55 -7.15 -4.38
C GLU A 26 1.79 -6.07 -5.17
N ALA A 27 2.23 -4.81 -5.13
CA ALA A 27 1.63 -3.74 -5.90
C ALA A 27 1.69 -4.00 -7.41
N ILE A 28 2.81 -4.53 -7.91
CA ILE A 28 2.95 -4.97 -9.31
C ILE A 28 1.96 -6.09 -9.62
N THR A 29 1.79 -7.06 -8.72
CA THR A 29 0.88 -8.19 -8.90
C THR A 29 -0.58 -7.76 -8.96
N LEU A 30 -0.95 -6.71 -8.21
CA LEU A 30 -2.28 -6.11 -8.20
C LEU A 30 -2.53 -5.14 -9.38
N GLY A 31 -1.53 -4.90 -10.23
CA GLY A 31 -1.70 -4.14 -11.45
C GLY A 31 -1.42 -2.64 -11.33
N LEU A 32 -0.56 -2.23 -10.39
CA LEU A 32 -0.03 -0.87 -10.37
C LEU A 32 0.59 -0.52 -11.75
N PRO A 33 0.30 0.65 -12.34
CA PRO A 33 0.77 0.97 -13.69
C PRO A 33 2.30 0.95 -13.81
N PRO A 34 2.86 0.52 -14.96
CA PRO A 34 4.31 0.40 -15.14
C PRO A 34 5.09 1.69 -14.88
N THR A 35 4.51 2.85 -15.20
CA THR A 35 5.13 4.15 -14.94
C THR A 35 5.25 4.41 -13.44
N ASP A 36 4.23 4.12 -12.65
CA ASP A 36 4.26 4.30 -11.19
C ASP A 36 5.16 3.27 -10.50
N VAL A 37 5.19 2.05 -11.03
CA VAL A 37 6.16 1.03 -10.60
C VAL A 37 7.59 1.53 -10.83
N GLN A 38 7.87 2.15 -11.98
CA GLN A 38 9.19 2.69 -12.29
C GLN A 38 9.53 3.86 -11.35
N ASN A 39 8.61 4.80 -11.15
CA ASN A 39 8.81 5.91 -10.21
C ASN A 39 9.08 5.42 -8.78
N ALA A 40 8.32 4.43 -8.30
CA ALA A 40 8.51 3.86 -6.97
C ALA A 40 9.86 3.14 -6.83
N LYS A 41 10.33 2.47 -7.89
CA LYS A 41 11.67 1.84 -7.91
C LYS A 41 12.78 2.88 -7.84
N GLU A 42 12.67 3.97 -8.60
CA GLU A 42 13.64 5.06 -8.57
C GLU A 42 13.76 5.66 -7.16
N MET A 43 12.63 5.89 -6.49
CA MET A 43 12.66 6.36 -5.09
C MET A 43 13.28 5.33 -4.14
N LEU A 44 13.09 4.03 -4.39
CA LEU A 44 13.69 2.98 -3.58
C LEU A 44 15.21 2.89 -3.79
N ASP A 45 15.67 3.03 -5.04
CA ASP A 45 17.08 3.00 -5.41
C ASP A 45 17.84 4.23 -4.88
N ASP A 46 17.14 5.36 -4.71
CA ASP A 46 17.67 6.61 -4.15
C ASP A 46 17.53 6.71 -2.61
N ASP A 47 17.16 5.62 -1.92
CA ASP A 47 16.89 5.56 -0.47
C ASP A 47 15.75 6.48 0.03
N GLU A 48 14.91 6.99 -0.88
CA GLU A 48 13.72 7.81 -0.61
C GLU A 48 12.50 6.95 -0.24
N LEU A 49 12.62 6.20 0.87
CA LEU A 49 11.65 5.15 1.26
C LEU A 49 10.21 5.65 1.47
N ILE A 50 10.06 6.84 2.05
CA ILE A 50 8.74 7.43 2.29
C ILE A 50 8.08 7.84 0.96
N LEU A 51 8.84 8.39 0.02
CA LEU A 51 8.32 8.74 -1.30
C LEU A 51 7.95 7.49 -2.11
N CYS A 52 8.75 6.43 -2.04
CA CYS A 52 8.40 5.12 -2.61
C CYS A 52 7.06 4.62 -2.06
N PHE A 53 6.89 4.66 -0.72
CA PHE A 53 5.64 4.28 -0.07
C PHE A 53 4.47 5.15 -0.50
N ASP A 54 4.64 6.47 -0.55
CA ASP A 54 3.60 7.42 -0.93
C ASP A 54 3.13 7.22 -2.37
N ILE A 55 4.05 6.94 -3.30
CA ILE A 55 3.68 6.58 -4.68
C ILE A 55 2.79 5.34 -4.66
N ILE A 56 3.20 4.27 -3.98
CA ILE A 56 2.39 3.06 -3.92
C ILE A 56 1.02 3.36 -3.29
N ALA A 57 0.97 4.02 -2.13
CA ALA A 57 -0.29 4.27 -1.41
C ALA A 57 -1.28 5.15 -2.20
N ASN A 58 -0.79 6.17 -2.90
CA ASN A 58 -1.67 7.13 -3.59
C ASN A 58 -2.15 6.64 -4.95
N GLN A 59 -1.33 5.87 -5.67
CA GLN A 59 -1.69 5.45 -7.02
C GLN A 59 -2.81 4.40 -7.02
N PHE A 60 -2.92 3.56 -6.00
CA PHE A 60 -4.06 2.65 -5.87
C PHE A 60 -5.40 3.40 -5.78
N ASP A 61 -5.49 4.48 -5.01
CA ASP A 61 -6.70 5.32 -4.96
C ASP A 61 -6.91 6.12 -6.25
N SER A 62 -5.83 6.66 -6.83
CA SER A 62 -5.90 7.47 -8.05
C SER A 62 -6.44 6.67 -9.25
N TYR A 63 -6.07 5.40 -9.34
CA TYR A 63 -6.53 4.49 -10.39
C TYR A 63 -7.70 3.60 -9.96
N ASP A 64 -8.19 3.77 -8.73
CA ASP A 64 -9.29 2.97 -8.15
C ASP A 64 -9.02 1.46 -8.27
N ILE A 65 -7.77 1.07 -8.00
CA ILE A 65 -7.32 -0.32 -8.09
C ILE A 65 -7.77 -1.04 -6.83
N GLU A 66 -8.59 -2.07 -7.02
CA GLU A 66 -9.05 -2.91 -5.92
C GLU A 66 -7.88 -3.63 -5.24
N ILE A 67 -7.91 -3.69 -3.91
CA ILE A 67 -6.90 -4.37 -3.10
C ILE A 67 -7.51 -5.50 -2.28
N THR A 68 -6.66 -6.40 -1.81
CA THR A 68 -7.04 -7.42 -0.82
C THR A 68 -6.83 -6.87 0.60
N GLN A 69 -7.49 -7.49 1.58
CA GLN A 69 -7.20 -7.19 3.00
C GLN A 69 -5.73 -7.42 3.33
N ALA A 70 -5.11 -8.49 2.80
CA ALA A 70 -3.70 -8.80 3.04
C ALA A 70 -2.76 -7.72 2.50
N PHE A 71 -3.07 -7.13 1.34
CA PHE A 71 -2.31 -5.98 0.82
C PHE A 71 -2.45 -4.75 1.71
N TYR A 72 -3.66 -4.46 2.20
CA TYR A 72 -3.87 -3.35 3.12
C TYR A 72 -3.12 -3.55 4.44
N ASP A 73 -3.11 -4.76 4.99
CA ASP A 73 -2.38 -5.08 6.22
C ASP A 73 -0.86 -4.91 6.02
N LEU A 74 -0.34 -5.30 4.85
CA LEU A 74 1.05 -5.06 4.45
C LEU A 74 1.34 -3.57 4.34
N LEU A 75 0.48 -2.80 3.66
CA LEU A 75 0.59 -1.34 3.53
C LEU A 75 0.64 -0.67 4.92
N ALA A 76 -0.26 -1.05 5.83
CA ALA A 76 -0.29 -0.51 7.18
C ALA A 76 0.96 -0.88 8.00
N THR A 77 1.44 -2.12 7.87
CA THR A 77 2.66 -2.57 8.55
C THR A 77 3.89 -1.81 8.04
N THR A 78 4.00 -1.62 6.72
CA THR A 78 5.08 -0.83 6.10
C THR A 78 5.01 0.63 6.53
N GLY A 79 3.83 1.24 6.52
CA GLY A 79 3.63 2.62 6.97
C GLY A 79 4.01 2.82 8.44
N GLN A 80 3.65 1.88 9.32
CA GLN A 80 4.08 1.90 10.72
C GLN A 80 5.60 1.79 10.87
N CYS A 81 6.25 0.92 10.08
CA CYS A 81 7.70 0.75 10.08
C CYS A 81 8.41 2.05 9.67
N LEU A 82 7.89 2.72 8.64
CA LEU A 82 8.40 4.01 8.13
C LEU A 82 7.97 5.22 8.98
N ASN A 83 7.24 5.02 10.08
CA ASN A 83 6.67 6.07 10.92
C ASN A 83 5.76 7.07 10.14
N VAL A 84 5.04 6.57 9.14
CA VAL A 84 4.05 7.31 8.37
C VAL A 84 2.69 7.24 9.07
N ALA A 85 2.03 8.39 9.22
CA ALA A 85 0.74 8.47 9.89
C ALA A 85 -0.35 7.71 9.12
N PRO A 86 -1.28 6.99 9.80
CA PRO A 86 -2.37 6.27 9.13
C PRO A 86 -3.23 7.15 8.22
N SER A 87 -3.39 8.43 8.54
CA SER A 87 -4.13 9.40 7.71
C SER A 87 -3.59 9.53 6.28
N THR A 88 -2.33 9.15 6.04
CA THR A 88 -1.68 9.20 4.72
C THR A 88 -2.07 8.03 3.82
N TYR A 89 -2.61 6.92 4.36
CA TYR A 89 -2.91 5.73 3.56
C TYR A 89 -4.23 5.04 3.90
N CYS A 90 -4.93 5.46 4.96
CA CYS A 90 -6.16 4.79 5.41
C CYS A 90 -7.32 4.86 4.41
N PHE A 91 -7.31 5.81 3.46
CA PHE A 91 -8.29 5.87 2.38
C PHE A 91 -8.29 4.61 1.50
N ASN A 92 -7.16 3.89 1.40
CA ASN A 92 -7.08 2.62 0.68
C ASN A 92 -8.00 1.52 1.27
N GLN A 93 -8.51 1.67 2.50
CA GLN A 93 -9.53 0.77 3.04
C GLN A 93 -10.78 0.72 2.17
N GLU A 94 -11.11 1.82 1.48
CA GLU A 94 -12.26 1.88 0.58
C GLU A 94 -12.11 1.01 -0.67
N LEU A 95 -10.87 0.64 -1.01
CA LEU A 95 -10.52 -0.18 -2.18
C LEU A 95 -10.51 -1.68 -1.87
N ILE A 96 -10.69 -2.08 -0.60
CA ILE A 96 -10.65 -3.49 -0.20
C ILE A 96 -11.86 -4.22 -0.80
N ARG A 97 -11.60 -5.16 -1.72
CA ARG A 97 -12.66 -5.99 -2.29
C ARG A 97 -13.13 -7.01 -1.26
N SER A 98 -14.40 -6.93 -0.86
CA SER A 98 -15.05 -7.97 -0.05
C SER A 98 -16.45 -8.25 -0.58
N SER A 99 -16.98 -9.44 -0.29
CA SER A 99 -18.36 -9.81 -0.65
C SER A 99 -19.43 -8.95 0.03
N THR A 100 -19.05 -8.19 1.05
CA THR A 100 -19.92 -7.30 1.83
C THR A 100 -19.66 -5.80 1.56
N HIS A 101 -18.69 -5.46 0.71
CA HIS A 101 -18.31 -4.07 0.42
C HIS A 101 -18.50 -3.77 -1.07
N ILE A 102 -19.27 -2.74 -1.37
CA ILE A 102 -19.43 -2.25 -2.75
C ILE A 102 -18.34 -1.20 -2.99
N PRO A 103 -17.41 -1.43 -3.95
CA PRO A 103 -16.35 -0.49 -4.28
C PRO A 103 -16.92 0.89 -4.66
N LYS A 104 -16.19 1.94 -4.29
CA LYS A 104 -16.53 3.34 -4.62
C LYS A 104 -16.89 3.56 -6.10
N PRO A 105 -16.18 3.02 -7.11
CA PRO A 105 -16.52 3.28 -8.51
C PRO A 105 -17.89 2.69 -8.87
N VAL A 106 -18.20 1.51 -8.34
CA VAL A 106 -19.51 0.87 -8.53
C VAL A 106 -20.60 1.72 -7.88
N ARG A 107 -20.38 2.23 -6.66
CA ARG A 107 -21.33 3.14 -6.00
C ARG A 107 -21.53 4.43 -6.80
N GLN A 108 -20.47 5.02 -7.34
CA GLN A 108 -20.52 6.25 -8.12
C GLN A 108 -21.25 6.06 -9.46
N GLN A 109 -20.99 4.95 -10.16
CA GLN A 109 -21.71 4.60 -11.38
C GLN A 109 -23.19 4.35 -11.09
N LEU A 110 -23.51 3.61 -10.02
CA LEU A 110 -24.90 3.36 -9.63
C LEU A 110 -25.64 4.65 -9.27
N ALA A 111 -24.99 5.54 -8.52
CA ALA A 111 -25.55 6.86 -8.17
C ALA A 111 -25.83 7.71 -9.43
N SER A 112 -24.92 7.68 -10.40
CA SER A 112 -25.07 8.39 -11.68
C SER A 112 -26.25 7.84 -12.49
N LEU A 113 -26.39 6.52 -12.56
CA LEU A 113 -27.53 5.86 -13.23
C LEU A 113 -28.86 6.20 -12.55
N LEU A 114 -28.93 6.13 -11.22
CA LEU A 114 -30.15 6.45 -10.47
C LEU A 114 -30.57 7.92 -10.67
N ALA A 115 -29.61 8.85 -10.67
CA ALA A 115 -29.88 10.26 -10.96
C ALA A 115 -30.46 10.46 -12.37
N SER A 116 -29.95 9.73 -13.38
CA SER A 116 -30.44 9.81 -14.76
C SER A 116 -31.85 9.25 -14.97
N LEU A 117 -32.34 8.39 -14.06
CA LEU A 117 -33.68 7.80 -14.13
C LEU A 117 -34.74 8.64 -13.39
N GLN A 118 -34.32 9.62 -12.59
CA GLN A 118 -35.20 10.53 -11.85
C GLN A 118 -35.43 11.88 -12.57
N SER A 119 -34.74 12.10 -13.69
CA SER A 119 -34.90 13.23 -14.61
C SER A 119 -35.76 12.88 -15.81
#